data_AF-A0A2D8I5D3-F1
#
_entry.id   AF-A0A2D8I5D3-F1
#
_cell.length_a   1.000
_cell.length_b   1.000
_cell.length_c   1.000
_cell.angle_alpha   90.00
_cell.angle_beta   90.00
_cell.angle_gamma   90.00
#
_symmetry.space_group_name_H-M   'P 1'
#
loop_
_entity.id
_entity.type
_entity.pdbx_description
1 polymer ?
#
loop_
_entity_poly.entity_id
_entity_poly.type
_entity_poly.pdbx_seq_one_letter_code
_entity_poly.pdbx_strand_id
1 'polypeptide(L)' 'ADGEDKVHFACRSCDKLFALKDTTEDIPPAKVPKGFTVQGFEVMLYGICPKCE' A
#
# COMPACT_ATOMS: atom_id res chain seq x y z
N ALA A 1 -13.68 3.42 11.89
CA ALA A 1 -12.66 3.99 10.99
C ALA A 1 -12.15 2.79 10.21
N ASP A 2 -12.77 2.58 9.06
CA ASP A 2 -12.79 1.30 8.36
C ASP A 2 -11.43 1.06 7.68
N GLY A 3 -10.73 0.02 8.10
CA GLY A 3 -9.39 -0.33 7.62
C GLY A 3 -9.41 -0.99 6.23
N GLU A 4 -10.20 -0.44 5.32
CA GLU A 4 -10.44 -1.01 3.98
C GLU A 4 -9.31 -0.65 3.00
N ASP A 5 -8.69 0.52 3.16
CA ASP A 5 -7.66 1.03 2.26
C ASP A 5 -6.25 0.77 2.82
N LYS A 6 -5.83 -0.50 2.80
CA LYS A 6 -4.46 -0.89 3.20
C LYS A 6 -3.45 -0.77 2.07
N VAL A 7 -3.92 -0.58 0.83
CA VAL A 7 -3.10 -0.53 -0.36
C VAL A 7 -3.29 0.82 -1.05
N HIS A 8 -2.19 1.54 -1.23
CA HIS A 8 -2.16 2.83 -1.88
C HIS A 8 -1.23 2.80 -3.09
N PHE A 9 -1.55 3.55 -4.13
CA PHE A 9 -0.68 3.84 -5.26
C PHE A 9 -0.40 5.32 -5.36
N ALA A 10 0.88 5.70 -5.43
CA ALA A 10 1.33 7.07 -5.62
C ALA A 10 1.91 7.27 -7.03
N CYS A 11 1.27 8.15 -7.81
CA CYS A 11 1.79 8.56 -9.11
C CYS A 11 2.96 9.54 -8.93
N ARG A 12 4.12 9.19 -9.47
CA ARG A 12 5.34 10.02 -9.41
C ARG A 12 5.35 11.19 -10.39
N SER A 13 4.38 11.28 -11.30
CA SER A 13 4.28 12.38 -12.28
C SER A 13 3.33 13.50 -11.87
N CYS A 14 2.28 13.20 -11.12
CA CYS A 14 1.30 14.21 -10.70
C CYS A 14 1.02 14.20 -9.19
N ASP A 15 1.80 13.45 -8.43
CA ASP A 15 1.75 13.33 -6.96
C ASP A 15 0.37 12.91 -6.39
N LYS A 16 -0.49 12.32 -7.23
CA LYS A 16 -1.78 11.79 -6.81
C LYS A 16 -1.65 10.45 -6.13
N LEU A 17 -2.35 10.30 -5.00
CA LEU A 17 -2.56 9.06 -4.28
C LEU A 17 -3.91 8.44 -4.67
N PHE A 18 -3.89 7.13 -4.86
CA PHE A 18 -5.05 6.32 -5.20
C PHE A 18 -5.19 5.24 -4.14
N ALA A 19 -6.33 5.21 -3.46
CA ALA A 19 -6.71 4.09 -2.63
C ALA A 19 -7.09 2.91 -3.55
N LEU A 20 -6.41 1.78 -3.35
CA LEU A 20 -6.68 0.56 -4.07
C LEU A 20 -7.41 -0.40 -3.15
N LYS A 21 -8.27 -1.22 -3.74
CA LYS A 21 -8.92 -2.31 -3.00
C LYS A 21 -7.86 -3.19 -2.36
N ASP A 22 -7.98 -3.45 -1.07
CA ASP A 22 -7.09 -4.37 -0.37
C ASP A 22 -7.20 -5.77 -0.97
N THR A 23 -6.06 -6.29 -1.44
CA THR A 23 -5.91 -7.66 -1.95
C THR A 23 -4.89 -8.45 -1.14
N THR A 24 -4.44 -7.92 0.00
CA THR A 24 -3.33 -8.48 0.77
C THR A 24 -3.75 -9.57 1.75
N GLU A 25 -5.06 -9.82 1.90
CA GLU A 25 -5.63 -10.81 2.84
C GLU A 25 -5.15 -10.63 4.29
N ASP A 26 -4.76 -9.40 4.67
CA ASP A 26 -4.12 -9.09 5.96
C ASP A 26 -2.78 -9.81 6.19
N ILE A 27 -2.12 -10.29 5.13
CA ILE A 27 -0.82 -10.95 5.18
C ILE A 27 0.28 -9.95 4.78
N PRO A 28 1.25 -9.64 5.67
CA PRO A 28 2.32 -8.73 5.32
C PRO A 28 3.19 -9.35 4.21
N PRO A 29 3.55 -8.59 3.16
CA PRO A 29 4.32 -9.11 2.02
C PRO A 29 5.79 -9.42 2.36
N ALA A 30 6.23 -9.13 3.58
CA ALA A 30 7.61 -9.32 4.03
C ALA A 30 7.67 -9.91 5.44
N LYS A 31 8.70 -10.70 5.70
CA LYS A 31 9.00 -11.22 7.04
C LYS A 31 9.78 -10.17 7.82
N VAL A 32 9.33 -9.88 9.04
CA VAL A 32 10.09 -9.03 9.96
C VAL A 32 11.22 -9.82 10.64
N PRO A 33 12.36 -9.18 10.95
CA PRO A 33 13.44 -9.82 11.69
C PRO A 33 13.02 -10.21 13.12
N LYS A 34 13.80 -11.12 13.74
CA LYS A 34 13.52 -11.58 15.11
C LYS A 34 13.54 -10.40 16.09
N GLY A 35 12.61 -10.42 17.05
CA GLY A 35 12.49 -9.39 18.10
C GLY A 35 11.47 -8.28 17.78
N PHE A 36 10.81 -8.33 16.63
CA PHE A 36 9.76 -7.38 16.23
C PHE A 36 8.37 -7.98 16.44
N THR A 37 7.42 -7.17 16.91
CA THR A 37 5.99 -7.51 17.02
C THR A 37 5.21 -6.68 16.00
N VAL A 38 4.63 -7.33 15.00
CA VAL A 38 3.82 -6.67 13.96
C VAL A 38 2.42 -6.41 14.50
N GLN A 39 1.94 -5.17 14.35
CA GLN A 39 0.58 -4.75 14.75
C GLN A 39 -0.32 -4.38 13.54
N GLY A 40 0.25 -4.39 12.34
CA GLY A 40 -0.42 -4.02 11.08
C GLY A 40 0.60 -3.71 10.00
N PHE A 41 0.13 -3.51 8.77
CA PHE A 41 0.94 -3.05 7.65
C PHE A 41 0.09 -2.26 6.65
N GLU A 42 0.77 -1.43 5.86
CA GLU A 42 0.21 -0.72 4.72
C GLU A 42 1.12 -0.98 3.51
N VAL A 43 0.54 -1.10 2.32
CA VAL A 43 1.26 -1.30 1.07
C VAL A 43 1.22 -0.01 0.26
N MET A 44 2.40 0.49 -0.11
CA MET A 44 2.57 1.65 -0.98
C MET A 44 3.21 1.23 -2.30
N LEU A 45 2.49 1.43 -3.39
CA LEU A 45 2.93 1.24 -4.76
C LEU A 45 3.32 2.59 -5.37
N TYR A 46 4.32 2.58 -6.24
CA TYR A 46 4.80 3.80 -6.91
C TYR A 46 4.90 3.57 -8.42
N GLY A 47 4.43 4.52 -9.21
CA GLY A 47 4.50 4.42 -10.66
C GLY A 47 3.97 5.66 -11.37
N ILE A 48 3.53 5.50 -12.62
CA ILE A 48 2.85 6.53 -13.41
C ILE A 48 1.40 6.09 -13.60
N CYS A 49 0.44 7.00 -13.42
CA CYS A 49 -0.98 6.69 -13.60
C CYS A 49 -1.39 6.86 -15.07
N PRO A 50 -2.48 6.24 -15.54
CA PRO A 50 -2.91 6.29 -16.95
C PRO A 50 -3.34 7.68 -17.44
N LYS A 51 -3.44 8.68 -16.55
CA LYS A 51 -3.65 10.08 -16.93
C LYS A 51 -2.34 10.82 -17.24
N CYS A 52 -1.21 10.26 -16.86
CA CYS A 52 0.14 10.82 -17.06
C CYS A 52 0.95 10.01 -18.09
N GLU A 53 0.41 8.88 -18.56
CA GLU A 53 0.92 8.14 -19.71
C GLU A 53 0.56 8.83 -21.03
#